data_AF-A0A498HEZ1-F1
#
_entry.id   AF-A0A498HEZ1-F1
#
_cell.length_a   1.000
_cell.length_b   1.000
_cell.length_c   1.000
_cell.angle_alpha   90.00
_cell.angle_beta   90.00
_cell.angle_gamma   90.00
#
_symmetry.space_group_name_H-M   'P 1'
#
loop_
_entity.id
_entity.type
_entity.pdbx_description
1 polymer ?
#
loop_
_entity_poly.entity_id
_entity_poly.type
_entity_poly.pdbx_seq_one_letter_code
_entity_poly.pdbx_strand_id
1 'polypeptide(L)'
;MGTKIISLREYGVIYSHLPESYVRPEFDRPRLSKDSECKNIPVVELASPNRAQTVQQIGDACKNKGFFLRSVKKMIGVANEFFNLPVEEKLKLCTQMTPKKL
;
A
#
# COMPACT_ATOMS: atom_id res chain seq x y z
N MET A 1 11.42 -26.25 -8.11
CA MET A 1 10.94 -24.85 -7.95
C MET A 1 9.60 -24.92 -7.23
N GLY A 2 9.60 -24.88 -5.89
CA GLY A 2 8.38 -25.10 -5.11
C GLY A 2 7.47 -23.87 -5.17
N THR A 3 6.28 -24.03 -5.76
CA THR A 3 5.23 -23.01 -5.72
C THR A 3 4.81 -22.84 -4.27
N LYS A 4 5.20 -21.74 -3.64
CA LYS A 4 4.76 -21.40 -2.29
C LYS A 4 3.27 -21.08 -2.39
N ILE A 5 2.40 -22.03 -2.05
CA ILE A 5 0.96 -21.83 -2.06
C ILE A 5 0.65 -20.82 -0.97
N ILE A 6 0.39 -19.57 -1.37
CA ILE A 6 -0.11 -18.54 -0.48
C ILE A 6 -1.60 -18.85 -0.36
N SER A 7 -2.02 -19.46 0.73
CA SER A 7 -3.44 -19.62 1.05
C SER A 7 -4.06 -18.23 1.13
N LEU A 8 -4.90 -17.87 0.17
CA LEU A 8 -5.64 -16.61 0.20
C LEU A 8 -6.92 -16.82 0.98
N ARG A 9 -7.20 -15.89 1.89
CA ARG A 9 -8.43 -15.89 2.68
C ARG A 9 -9.26 -14.68 2.31
N GLU A 10 -10.47 -14.92 1.83
CA GLU A 10 -11.47 -13.89 1.57
C GLU A 10 -12.76 -14.28 2.30
N TYR A 11 -13.25 -13.42 3.19
CA TYR A 11 -14.46 -13.69 4.00
C TYR A 11 -14.49 -15.07 4.71
N GLY A 12 -13.32 -15.63 5.05
CA GLY A 12 -13.20 -16.94 5.70
C GLY A 12 -13.10 -18.14 4.74
N VAL A 13 -13.28 -17.94 3.44
CA VAL A 13 -13.05 -18.96 2.39
C VAL A 13 -11.56 -19.07 2.11
N ILE A 14 -11.05 -20.30 2.06
CA ILE A 14 -9.66 -20.62 1.73
C ILE A 14 -9.59 -20.96 0.23
N TYR A 15 -8.81 -20.19 -0.52
CA TYR A 15 -8.56 -20.46 -1.93
C TYR A 15 -7.22 -21.18 -2.13
N SER A 16 -7.22 -22.20 -2.99
CA SER A 16 -6.00 -22.94 -3.38
C SER A 16 -5.18 -22.22 -4.45
N HIS A 17 -5.78 -21.24 -5.13
CA HIS A 17 -5.18 -20.41 -6.17
C HIS A 17 -5.84 -19.02 -6.17
N LEU A 18 -5.18 -18.04 -6.79
CA LEU A 18 -5.71 -16.69 -6.94
C LEU A 18 -6.98 -16.73 -7.82
N PRO A 19 -8.12 -16.16 -7.40
CA PRO A 19 -9.30 -16.10 -8.25
C PRO A 19 -9.02 -15.29 -9.54
N GLU A 20 -9.62 -15.70 -10.65
CA GLU A 20 -9.38 -15.08 -11.97
C GLU A 20 -9.67 -13.57 -11.98
N SER A 21 -10.66 -13.12 -11.20
CA SER A 21 -11.00 -11.71 -11.03
C SER A 21 -9.86 -10.84 -10.47
N TYR A 22 -8.89 -11.45 -9.79
CA TYR A 22 -7.68 -10.78 -9.27
C TYR A 22 -6.47 -10.93 -10.21
N VAL A 23 -6.56 -11.74 -11.27
CA VAL A 23 -5.49 -11.94 -12.25
C VAL A 23 -5.47 -10.75 -13.21
N ARG A 24 -4.42 -9.93 -13.14
CA ARG A 24 -4.22 -8.81 -14.07
C ARG A 24 -3.73 -9.31 -15.45
N PRO A 25 -4.08 -8.63 -16.55
CA PRO A 25 -3.47 -8.87 -17.86
C PRO A 25 -1.95 -8.76 -17.80
N GLU A 26 -1.23 -9.52 -18.64
CA GLU A 26 0.24 -9.61 -18.56
C GLU A 26 0.95 -8.26 -18.65
N PHE A 27 0.45 -7.35 -19.48
CA PHE A 27 1.01 -6.01 -19.65
C PHE A 27 0.88 -5.14 -18.38
N ASP A 28 -0.12 -5.39 -17.54
CA ASP A 28 -0.36 -4.67 -16.29
C ASP A 28 0.38 -5.28 -15.10
N ARG A 29 0.99 -6.46 -15.26
CA ARG A 29 1.67 -7.13 -14.15
C ARG A 29 2.98 -6.42 -13.83
N PRO A 30 3.23 -6.05 -12.57
CA PRO A 30 4.47 -5.38 -12.18
C PRO A 30 5.69 -6.28 -12.44
N ARG A 31 6.78 -5.68 -12.94
CA ARG A 31 8.02 -6.39 -13.28
C ARG A 31 8.95 -6.45 -12.05
N LEU A 32 8.62 -7.34 -11.12
CA LEU A 32 9.32 -7.49 -9.83
C LEU A 32 10.85 -7.70 -9.94
N SER A 33 11.36 -8.19 -11.08
CA SER A 33 12.80 -8.40 -11.30
C SER A 33 13.58 -7.16 -11.72
N LYS A 34 12.91 -6.05 -12.08
CA LYS A 34 13.56 -4.86 -12.68
C LYS A 34 13.50 -3.60 -11.82
N ASP A 35 12.69 -3.57 -10.76
CA ASP A 35 12.39 -2.32 -10.06
C ASP A 35 13.32 -2.10 -8.86
N SER A 36 14.51 -1.57 -9.15
CA SER A 36 15.41 -0.97 -8.16
C SER A 36 15.07 0.50 -7.86
N GLU A 37 14.17 1.13 -8.63
CA GLU A 37 13.86 2.56 -8.56
C GLU A 37 13.17 3.00 -7.25
N CYS A 38 12.42 2.10 -6.61
CA CYS A 38 11.75 2.37 -5.33
C CYS A 38 12.66 2.24 -4.10
N LYS A 39 13.97 2.04 -4.27
CA LYS A 39 14.92 2.09 -3.16
C LYS A 39 15.17 3.55 -2.77
N ASN A 40 15.08 3.85 -1.47
CA ASN A 40 15.34 5.17 -0.88
C ASN A 40 14.36 6.28 -1.29
N ILE A 41 13.06 6.06 -1.08
CA ILE A 41 12.06 7.12 -1.20
C ILE A 41 12.36 8.22 -0.16
N PRO A 42 12.47 9.50 -0.55
CA PRO A 42 12.74 10.59 0.38
C PRO A 42 11.65 10.70 1.44
N VAL A 43 12.04 10.73 2.71
CA VAL A 43 11.12 10.98 3.85
C VAL A 43 11.40 12.39 4.39
N VAL A 44 10.38 13.25 4.42
CA VAL A 44 10.49 14.62 4.90
C VAL A 44 9.69 14.82 6.18
N GLU A 45 10.32 15.39 7.21
CA GLU A 45 9.67 15.78 8.46
C GLU A 45 9.11 17.20 8.35
N LEU A 46 7.80 17.28 8.05
CA LEU A 46 7.13 18.58 7.86
C LEU A 46 6.98 19.39 9.14
N ALA A 47 7.05 18.75 10.31
CA ALA A 47 6.93 19.40 11.62
C ALA A 47 8.26 19.95 12.16
N SER A 48 9.34 19.90 11.37
CA SER A 48 10.65 20.41 11.77
C SER A 48 10.59 21.92 12.04
N PRO A 49 11.23 22.42 13.13
CA PRO A 49 11.31 23.84 13.40
C PRO A 49 12.13 24.60 12.35
N ASN A 50 13.01 23.92 11.61
CA ASN A 50 13.80 24.51 10.54
C ASN A 50 13.05 24.48 9.19
N ARG A 51 12.16 25.45 9.00
CA ARG A 51 11.34 25.57 7.78
C ARG A 51 12.16 25.64 6.50
N ALA A 52 13.31 26.34 6.50
CA ALA A 52 14.13 26.50 5.30
C ALA A 52 14.68 25.15 4.82
N GLN A 53 15.19 24.34 5.74
CA GLN A 53 15.67 22.99 5.45
C GLN A 53 14.54 22.08 4.94
N THR A 54 13.36 22.13 5.56
CA THR A 54 12.19 21.36 5.11
C THR A 54 11.79 21.71 3.69
N VAL A 55 11.72 23.00 3.34
CA VAL A 55 11.38 23.46 1.99
C VAL A 55 12.42 22.97 0.97
N GLN A 56 13.70 23.04 1.31
CA GLN A 56 14.77 22.54 0.45
C GLN A 56 14.63 21.03 0.21
N GLN A 57 14.42 20.23 1.26
CA GLN A 57 14.22 18.77 1.14
C GLN A 57 13.02 18.40 0.26
N ILE A 58 11.91 19.14 0.37
CA ILE A 58 10.75 18.95 -0.52
C ILE A 58 11.13 19.25 -1.96
N GLY A 59 11.79 20.38 -2.21
CA GLY A 59 12.24 20.76 -3.55
C GLY A 59 13.13 19.70 -4.19
N ASP A 60 14.11 19.20 -3.44
CA ASP A 60 15.04 18.18 -3.90
C ASP A 60 14.35 16.83 -4.17
N ALA A 61 13.42 16.43 -3.31
CA ALA A 61 12.67 15.19 -3.51
C ALA A 61 11.76 15.26 -4.75
N CYS A 62 11.03 16.37 -4.92
CA CYS A 62 10.20 16.59 -6.08
C CYS A 62 11.04 16.64 -7.38
N LYS A 63 12.19 17.30 -7.36
CA LYS A 63 13.06 17.42 -8.54
C LYS A 63 13.67 16.08 -8.97
N ASN A 64 14.12 15.27 -8.02
CA ASN A 64 14.87 14.05 -8.31
C ASN A 64 14.01 12.78 -8.40
N LYS A 65 12.88 12.75 -7.69
CA LYS A 65 12.00 11.57 -7.59
C LYS A 65 10.55 11.84 -7.99
N GLY A 66 10.11 13.10 -8.04
CA GLY A 66 8.72 13.46 -8.32
C GLY A 66 7.75 13.23 -7.15
N PHE A 67 8.19 12.57 -6.07
CA PHE A 67 7.39 12.29 -4.88
C PHE A 67 8.26 12.15 -3.63
N PHE A 68 7.62 12.27 -2.46
CA PHE A 68 8.22 12.05 -1.15
C PHE A 68 7.18 11.49 -0.18
N LEU A 69 7.63 10.90 0.91
CA LEU A 69 6.79 10.50 2.03
C LEU A 69 6.92 11.52 3.16
N ARG A 70 5.79 11.93 3.72
CA ARG A 70 5.79 12.52 5.07
C ARG A 70 6.04 11.40 6.08
N SER A 71 6.59 11.71 7.25
CA SER A 71 6.61 10.75 8.37
C SER A 71 5.20 10.21 8.64
N VAL A 72 4.97 8.94 8.30
CA VAL A 72 3.67 8.24 8.40
C VAL A 72 3.67 7.14 9.47
N LYS A 73 4.72 7.05 10.30
CA LYS A 73 4.88 5.96 11.29
C LYS A 73 3.62 5.74 12.16
N LYS A 74 3.03 6.83 12.68
CA LYS A 74 1.80 6.77 13.49
C LYS A 74 0.59 6.32 12.66
N MET A 75 0.48 6.78 11.43
CA MET A 75 -0.62 6.42 10.52
C MET A 75 -0.61 4.93 10.15
N ILE A 76 0.59 4.36 9.95
CA ILE A 76 0.74 2.92 9.70
C ILE A 76 0.27 2.10 10.91
N GLY A 77 0.59 2.54 12.13
CA GLY A 77 0.11 1.91 13.37
C GLY A 77 -1.42 1.84 13.42
N VAL A 78 -2.08 2.99 13.26
CA VAL A 78 -3.55 3.08 13.26
C VAL A 78 -4.19 2.25 12.14
N ALA A 79 -3.59 2.25 10.94
CA ALA A 79 -4.09 1.43 9.84
C ALA A 79 -4.00 -0.08 10.17
N ASN A 80 -2.88 -0.53 10.75
CA ASN A 80 -2.73 -1.93 11.17
C ASN A 80 -3.74 -2.32 12.25
N GLU A 81 -3.95 -1.46 13.24
CA GLU A 81 -4.98 -1.66 14.27
C GLU A 81 -6.36 -1.83 13.63
N PHE A 82 -6.73 -0.95 12.70
CA PHE A 82 -8.00 -1.03 11.98
C PHE A 82 -8.15 -2.32 11.16
N PHE A 83 -7.15 -2.70 10.36
CA PHE A 83 -7.24 -3.89 9.51
C PHE A 83 -7.26 -5.21 10.30
N ASN A 84 -6.71 -5.20 11.52
CA ASN A 84 -6.77 -6.33 12.46
C ASN A 84 -8.11 -6.45 13.21
N LEU A 85 -9.01 -5.46 13.10
CA LEU A 85 -10.36 -5.60 13.64
C LEU A 85 -11.15 -6.73 12.95
N PRO A 86 -12.15 -7.31 13.65
CA PRO A 86 -13.11 -8.22 13.04
C PRO A 86 -13.77 -7.61 11.78
N VAL A 87 -14.19 -8.46 10.85
CA VAL A 87 -14.75 -7.99 9.58
C VAL A 87 -16.04 -7.20 9.80
N GLU A 88 -16.81 -7.54 10.82
CA GLU A 88 -18.06 -6.89 11.22
C GLU A 88 -17.82 -5.43 11.59
N GLU A 89 -16.77 -5.15 12.36
CA GLU A 89 -16.39 -3.78 12.75
C GLU A 89 -15.93 -2.96 11.55
N LYS A 90 -15.17 -3.58 10.63
CA LYS A 90 -14.71 -2.92 9.41
C LYS A 90 -15.87 -2.59 8.46
N LEU A 91 -16.88 -3.47 8.38
CA LEU A 91 -18.04 -3.28 7.51
C LEU A 91 -18.95 -2.12 7.95
N LYS A 92 -18.97 -1.76 9.24
CA LYS A 92 -19.73 -0.59 9.74
C LYS A 92 -19.30 0.72 9.07
N LEU A 93 -18.04 0.81 8.64
CA LEU A 93 -17.47 2.00 7.99
C LEU A 93 -17.53 1.93 6.46
N CYS A 94 -18.02 0.82 5.90
CA CYS A 94 -18.19 0.69 4.46
C CYS A 94 -19.48 1.40 4.02
N THR A 95 -19.33 2.61 3.48
CA THR A 95 -20.42 3.30 2.77
C THR A 95 -20.71 2.59 1.46
N GLN A 96 -21.62 1.62 1.52
CA GLN A 96 -22.18 0.88 0.38
C GLN A 96 -21.14 0.35 -0.64
N MET A 97 -20.35 -0.64 -0.22
CA MET A 97 -19.85 -1.60 -1.20
C MET A 97 -21.04 -2.46 -1.64
N THR A 98 -21.77 -2.02 -2.68
CA THR A 98 -22.46 -3.02 -3.49
C THR A 98 -21.35 -3.90 -4.09
N PRO A 99 -21.40 -5.24 -3.90
CA PRO A 99 -20.44 -6.10 -4.57
C PRO A 99 -20.54 -5.78 -6.07
N LYS A 100 -19.42 -5.42 -6.69
CA LYS A 100 -19.36 -5.35 -8.15
C LYS A 100 -19.81 -6.73 -8.62
N LYS A 101 -20.99 -6.79 -9.23
CA LYS A 101 -21.53 -8.04 -9.76
C LYS A 101 -20.44 -8.69 -10.60
N LEU A 102 -20.19 -9.95 -10.25
CA LEU A 102 -19.33 -10.89 -10.98
C LEU A 102 -19.81 -11.00 -12.43
#